data_AF-U9ULN7-F1
#
_entry.id   AF-U9ULN7-F1
#
_cell.length_a   1.000
_cell.length_b   1.000
_cell.length_c   1.000
_cell.angle_alpha   90.00
_cell.angle_beta   90.00
_cell.angle_gamma   90.00
#
_symmetry.space_group_name_H-M   'P 1'
#
loop_
_entity.id
_entity.type
_entity.pdbx_description
1 polymer ?
#
loop_
_entity_poly.entity_id
_entity_poly.type
_entity_poly.pdbx_seq_one_letter_code
_entity_poly.pdbx_strand_id
1 'polypeptide(L)'
;MSSKSTNNKIWCKECVPRCIIEGWTSSGNDDIDNLIKDSIYNAIRHRYPGCPSFLEWVPFDRFKDMKQIGEGGFAKVYSATWIDGDAKYIKQGDGNWIKREPESIQVALKKLNGSQN
;
A
#
# COMPACT_ATOMS: atom_id res chain seq x y z
N MET A 1 29.33 33.96 3.55
CA MET A 1 27.89 33.90 3.20
C MET A 1 27.49 32.44 3.12
N SER A 2 26.68 31.99 4.07
CA SER A 2 26.21 30.62 4.19
C SER A 2 25.34 30.27 2.97
N SER A 3 25.77 29.34 2.13
CA SER A 3 24.90 28.75 1.12
C SER A 3 23.89 27.88 1.83
N LYS A 4 22.65 28.36 1.93
CA LYS A 4 21.51 27.55 2.36
C LYS A 4 21.29 26.46 1.31
N SER A 5 21.91 25.29 1.52
CA SER A 5 21.55 24.07 0.80
C SER A 5 20.10 23.75 1.14
N THR A 6 19.22 23.90 0.15
CA THR A 6 17.84 23.47 0.21
C THR A 6 17.82 21.97 0.41
N ASN A 7 17.64 21.56 1.66
CA ASN A 7 17.58 20.18 2.09
C ASN A 7 16.24 19.57 1.60
N ASN A 8 16.11 19.37 0.29
CA ASN A 8 15.16 18.44 -0.29
C ASN A 8 15.57 17.06 0.22
N LYS A 9 15.08 16.67 1.40
CA LYS A 9 15.27 15.35 1.99
C LYS A 9 14.63 14.32 1.06
N ILE A 10 15.46 13.84 0.13
CA ILE A 10 15.23 12.77 -0.84
C ILE A 10 14.81 11.52 -0.06
N TRP A 11 13.73 10.91 -0.49
CA TRP A 11 13.30 9.57 -0.09
C TRP A 11 14.50 8.60 -0.02
N CYS A 12 14.81 8.05 1.15
CA CYS A 12 15.91 7.09 1.28
C CYS A 12 15.55 5.81 0.52
N LYS A 13 16.29 5.52 -0.55
CA LYS A 13 16.02 4.42 -1.49
C LYS A 13 16.05 3.03 -0.84
N GLU A 14 16.80 2.87 0.24
CA GLU A 14 16.97 1.57 0.92
C GLU A 14 16.19 1.49 2.23
N CYS A 15 16.03 2.63 2.94
CA CYS A 15 15.40 2.66 4.25
C CYS A 15 13.90 2.37 4.19
N VAL A 16 13.20 2.95 3.20
CA VAL A 16 11.73 2.88 3.17
C VAL A 16 11.19 1.50 2.78
N PRO A 17 11.72 0.81 1.74
CA PRO A 17 11.30 -0.56 1.43
C PRO A 17 11.55 -1.50 2.60
N ARG A 18 12.68 -1.31 3.29
CA ARG A 18 13.04 -2.11 4.45
C ARG A 18 12.01 -1.94 5.58
N CYS A 19 11.62 -0.70 5.90
CA CYS A 19 10.55 -0.45 6.88
C CYS A 19 9.20 -1.08 6.49
N ILE A 20 8.84 -1.04 5.20
CA ILE A 20 7.58 -1.62 4.71
C ILE A 20 7.62 -3.15 4.76
N ILE A 21 8.75 -3.75 4.37
CA ILE A 21 8.94 -5.20 4.34
C ILE A 21 9.08 -5.77 5.76
N GLU A 22 9.71 -5.05 6.70
CA GLU A 22 9.86 -5.52 8.09
C GLU A 22 8.51 -5.62 8.84
N GLY A 23 7.49 -4.85 8.44
CA GLY A 23 6.11 -4.95 8.95
C GLY A 23 5.17 -5.81 8.11
N TRP A 24 5.68 -6.44 7.05
CA TRP A 24 4.89 -7.20 6.09
C TRP A 24 4.46 -8.56 6.63
N THR A 25 3.20 -8.94 6.43
CA THR A 25 2.73 -10.32 6.63
C THR A 25 2.59 -11.01 5.29
N SER A 26 3.26 -12.16 5.12
CA SER A 26 3.20 -12.97 3.90
C SER A 26 1.76 -13.30 3.51
N SER A 27 1.47 -13.29 2.21
CA SER A 27 0.20 -13.79 1.68
C SER A 27 0.06 -15.31 1.80
N GLY A 28 1.15 -16.02 2.12
CA GLY A 28 1.24 -17.48 2.01
C GLY A 28 1.45 -17.98 0.57
N ASN A 29 1.63 -17.07 -0.38
CA ASN A 29 1.94 -17.37 -1.78
C ASN A 29 3.19 -16.60 -2.22
N ASP A 30 4.26 -17.34 -2.53
CA ASP A 30 5.56 -16.76 -2.89
C ASP A 30 5.50 -15.90 -4.16
N ASP A 31 4.69 -16.28 -5.16
CA ASP A 31 4.57 -15.52 -6.41
C ASP A 31 3.91 -14.16 -6.17
N ILE A 32 2.86 -14.11 -5.35
CA ILE A 32 2.18 -12.87 -4.96
C ILE A 32 3.11 -12.00 -4.10
N ASP A 33 3.78 -12.60 -3.12
CA ASP A 33 4.70 -11.89 -2.25
C ASP A 33 5.87 -11.27 -3.04
N ASN A 34 6.42 -12.00 -4.01
CA ASN A 34 7.48 -11.50 -4.88
C ASN A 34 6.98 -10.37 -5.77
N LEU A 35 5.79 -10.51 -6.37
CA LEU A 35 5.18 -9.45 -7.19
C LEU A 35 5.03 -8.14 -6.42
N ILE A 36 4.60 -8.21 -5.15
CA ILE A 36 4.38 -7.01 -4.36
C ILE A 36 5.71 -6.41 -3.87
N LYS A 37 6.67 -7.24 -3.43
CA LYS A 37 8.02 -6.76 -3.10
C LYS A 37 8.65 -6.04 -4.29
N ASP A 38 8.55 -6.61 -5.49
CA ASP A 38 9.02 -6.00 -6.72
C ASP A 38 8.33 -4.66 -7.00
N SER A 39 7.02 -4.56 -6.77
CA SER A 39 6.29 -3.30 -6.85
C SER A 39 6.86 -2.24 -5.90
N ILE A 40 7.12 -2.59 -4.64
CA ILE A 40 7.69 -1.68 -3.63
C ILE A 40 9.08 -1.21 -4.05
N TYR A 41 9.97 -2.12 -4.49
CA TYR A 41 11.31 -1.76 -4.94
C TYR A 41 11.29 -0.88 -6.21
N ASN A 42 10.36 -1.12 -7.13
CA ASN A 42 10.24 -0.37 -8.37
C ASN A 42 9.54 0.99 -8.21
N ALA A 43 8.63 1.15 -7.23
CA ALA A 43 7.95 2.42 -6.97
C ALA A 43 8.92 3.58 -6.66
N ILE A 44 10.11 3.24 -6.14
CA ILE A 44 11.22 4.15 -5.83
C ILE A 44 11.91 4.69 -7.09
N ARG A 45 11.73 4.05 -8.26
CA ARG A 45 12.34 4.49 -9.52
C ARG A 45 11.56 5.61 -10.21
N HIS A 46 10.40 6.01 -9.70
CA HIS A 46 9.62 7.10 -10.29
C HIS A 46 10.27 8.47 -10.03
N ARG A 47 10.55 9.16 -11.14
CA ARG A 47 11.29 10.43 -11.22
C ARG A 47 10.48 11.66 -10.77
N TYR A 48 9.23 11.49 -10.34
CA TYR A 48 8.31 12.57 -10.03
C TYR A 48 8.24 12.83 -8.51
N PRO A 49 8.20 14.10 -8.05
CA PRO A 49 7.97 14.42 -6.66
C PRO A 49 6.51 14.10 -6.30
N GLY A 50 6.29 12.93 -5.69
CA GLY A 50 5.01 12.43 -5.22
C GLY A 50 5.21 11.24 -4.29
N CYS A 51 4.18 10.85 -3.53
CA CYS A 51 4.24 9.60 -2.77
C CYS A 51 4.40 8.42 -3.75
N PRO A 52 5.34 7.49 -3.53
CA PRO A 52 5.50 6.34 -4.41
C PRO A 52 4.27 5.44 -4.33
N SER A 53 3.76 5.05 -5.50
CA SER A 53 2.65 4.10 -5.61
C SER A 53 3.20 2.68 -5.70
N PHE A 54 2.90 1.84 -4.71
CA PHE A 54 3.22 0.42 -4.70
C PHE A 54 1.97 -0.40 -4.33
N LEU A 55 2.01 -1.69 -4.61
CA LEU A 55 0.97 -2.63 -4.22
C LEU A 55 1.10 -2.95 -2.72
N GLU A 56 -0.04 -3.12 -2.05
CA GLU A 56 -0.11 -3.50 -0.65
C GLU A 56 -0.91 -4.81 -0.53
N TRP A 57 -0.38 -5.76 0.25
CA TRP A 57 -1.13 -6.95 0.63
C TRP A 57 -2.02 -6.62 1.81
N VAL A 58 -3.32 -6.93 1.69
CA VAL A 58 -4.32 -6.70 2.73
C VAL A 58 -4.96 -8.02 3.11
N PRO A 59 -4.82 -8.49 4.36
CA PRO A 59 -5.50 -9.68 4.82
C PRO A 59 -7.02 -9.56 4.68
N PHE A 60 -7.67 -10.63 4.22
CA PHE A 60 -9.09 -10.60 3.88
C PHE A 60 -10.00 -10.23 5.07
N ASP A 61 -9.59 -10.54 6.29
CA ASP A 61 -10.34 -10.27 7.52
C ASP A 61 -10.39 -8.77 7.91
N ARG A 62 -9.59 -7.93 7.24
CA ARG A 62 -9.62 -6.46 7.33
C ARG A 62 -10.76 -5.81 6.55
N PHE A 63 -11.47 -6.59 5.73
CA PHE A 63 -12.66 -6.13 5.03
C PHE A 63 -13.93 -6.49 5.82
N LYS A 64 -14.81 -5.51 6.03
CA LYS A 64 -16.10 -5.63 6.71
C LYS A 64 -17.24 -5.20 5.80
N ASP A 65 -18.47 -5.50 6.21
CA ASP A 65 -19.70 -5.08 5.54
C ASP A 65 -19.76 -5.43 4.05
N MET A 66 -19.22 -6.60 3.69
CA MET A 66 -19.13 -7.05 2.31
C MET A 66 -20.51 -7.28 1.69
N LYS A 67 -20.79 -6.59 0.59
CA LYS A 67 -22.04 -6.73 -0.17
C LYS A 67 -21.73 -6.86 -1.65
N GLN A 68 -22.28 -7.88 -2.32
CA GLN A 68 -22.13 -8.00 -3.77
C GLN A 68 -22.89 -6.85 -4.46
N ILE A 69 -22.21 -6.14 -5.36
CA ILE A 69 -22.76 -5.02 -6.13
C ILE A 69 -22.81 -5.28 -7.62
N GLY A 70 -22.19 -6.36 -8.09
CA GLY A 70 -22.23 -6.75 -9.50
C GLY A 70 -21.59 -8.10 -9.78
N GLU A 71 -21.89 -8.65 -10.94
CA GLU A 71 -21.31 -9.88 -11.45
C GLU A 71 -21.16 -9.75 -12.96
N GLY A 72 -20.00 -10.17 -13.46
CA GLY A 72 -19.71 -10.27 -14.90
C GLY A 72 -19.12 -11.63 -15.23
N GLY A 73 -18.82 -11.87 -16.50
CA GLY A 73 -18.35 -13.19 -16.97
C GLY A 73 -17.05 -13.70 -16.32
N PHE A 74 -16.24 -12.81 -15.73
CA PHE A 74 -14.93 -13.15 -15.18
C PHE A 74 -14.77 -12.92 -13.67
N ALA A 75 -15.72 -12.23 -13.04
CA ALA A 75 -15.58 -11.83 -11.64
C ALA A 75 -16.91 -11.41 -11.00
N LYS A 76 -16.95 -11.51 -9.67
CA LYS A 76 -17.95 -10.86 -8.81
C LYS A 76 -17.33 -9.61 -8.19
N VAL A 77 -18.12 -8.55 -8.07
CA VAL A 77 -17.69 -7.29 -7.46
C VAL A 77 -18.48 -7.07 -6.18
N TYR A 78 -17.76 -6.73 -5.11
CA TYR A 78 -18.30 -6.44 -3.80
C TYR A 78 -17.95 -5.02 -3.37
N SER A 79 -18.85 -4.31 -2.72
CA SER A 79 -18.50 -3.18 -1.86
C SER A 79 -18.08 -3.70 -0.49
N ALA A 80 -17.10 -3.08 0.14
CA ALA A 80 -16.68 -3.41 1.50
C ALA A 80 -16.11 -2.18 2.22
N THR A 81 -16.09 -2.24 3.54
CA THR A 81 -15.34 -1.32 4.39
C THR A 81 -13.95 -1.91 4.65
N TRP A 82 -12.88 -1.27 4.17
CA TRP A 82 -11.52 -1.62 4.59
C TRP A 82 -11.18 -0.88 5.88
N ILE A 83 -11.03 -1.61 6.99
CA ILE A 83 -10.93 -1.01 8.33
C ILE A 83 -9.60 -0.30 8.59
N ASP A 84 -8.52 -0.76 7.96
CA ASP A 84 -7.20 -0.16 8.15
C ASP A 84 -7.00 1.08 7.27
N GLY A 85 -7.73 1.16 6.16
CA GLY A 85 -7.58 2.21 5.15
C GLY A 85 -6.22 2.18 4.46
N ASP A 86 -6.00 3.17 3.61
CA ASP A 86 -4.71 3.34 2.94
C ASP A 86 -3.62 3.77 3.93
N ALA A 87 -2.44 3.13 3.83
CA ALA A 87 -1.30 3.47 4.66
C ALA A 87 -0.76 4.88 4.34
N LYS A 88 -1.23 5.89 5.08
CA LYS A 88 -0.77 7.28 4.96
C LYS A 88 0.40 7.55 5.90
N TYR A 89 1.46 8.19 5.38
CA TYR A 89 2.60 8.63 6.17
C TYR A 89 2.71 10.16 6.15
N ILE A 90 2.91 10.78 7.32
CA ILE A 90 3.16 12.22 7.45
C ILE A 90 4.62 12.43 7.83
N LYS A 91 5.26 13.39 7.15
CA LYS A 91 6.56 13.89 7.55
C LYS A 91 6.41 14.94 8.67
N GLN A 92 7.06 14.70 9.80
CA GLN A 92 7.15 15.64 10.91
C GLN A 92 8.22 16.72 10.67
N GLY A 93 8.20 17.78 11.49
CA GLY A 93 9.14 18.90 11.38
C GLY A 93 10.60 18.54 11.61
N ASP A 94 10.87 17.47 12.38
CA ASP A 94 12.20 16.88 12.57
C ASP A 94 12.68 16.06 11.33
N GLY A 95 11.76 15.76 10.42
CA GLY A 95 11.97 14.97 9.22
C GLY A 95 11.78 13.46 9.40
N ASN A 96 11.27 13.02 10.55
CA ASN A 96 10.79 11.66 10.75
C ASN A 96 9.43 11.46 10.04
N TRP A 97 9.13 10.21 9.68
CA TRP A 97 7.84 9.83 9.10
C TRP A 97 7.04 9.02 10.11
N ILE A 98 5.78 9.42 10.34
CA ILE A 98 4.85 8.65 11.16
C ILE A 98 3.73 8.10 10.29
N LYS A 99 3.34 6.85 10.57
CA LYS A 99 2.11 6.27 10.03
C LYS A 99 0.92 6.99 10.68
N ARG A 100 -0.06 7.43 9.88
CA ARG A 100 -1.31 7.98 10.40
C ARG A 100 -2.12 6.86 11.07
N GLU A 101 -3.00 7.27 11.98
CA GLU A 101 -4.04 6.39 12.48
C GLU A 101 -4.87 5.80 11.32
N PRO A 102 -5.23 4.52 11.41
CA PRO A 102 -6.11 3.88 10.43
C PRO A 102 -7.42 4.65 10.25
N GLU A 103 -7.82 4.85 9.00
CA GLU A 103 -9.07 5.52 8.65
C GLU A 103 -9.84 4.60 7.71
N SER A 104 -10.97 4.06 8.17
CA SER A 104 -11.73 3.10 7.37
C SER A 104 -12.26 3.74 6.08
N ILE A 105 -12.10 3.05 4.94
CA ILE A 105 -12.56 3.55 3.65
C ILE A 105 -13.49 2.54 2.96
N GLN A 106 -14.40 3.04 2.11
CA GLN A 106 -15.20 2.21 1.24
C GLN A 106 -14.39 1.80 0.01
N VAL A 107 -14.37 0.50 -0.29
CA VAL A 107 -13.62 -0.08 -1.41
C VAL A 107 -14.50 -0.98 -2.26
N ALA A 108 -14.09 -1.18 -3.51
CA ALA A 108 -14.63 -2.21 -4.38
C ALA A 108 -13.64 -3.39 -4.45
N LEU A 109 -14.10 -4.58 -4.07
CA LEU A 109 -13.34 -5.82 -4.15
C LEU A 109 -13.79 -6.62 -5.38
N LYS A 110 -12.84 -7.01 -6.22
CA LYS A 110 -13.11 -7.85 -7.39
C LYS A 110 -12.61 -9.27 -7.13
N LYS A 111 -13.54 -10.21 -6.93
CA LYS A 111 -13.24 -11.64 -6.79
C LYS A 111 -13.21 -12.30 -8.16
N LEU A 112 -12.06 -12.81 -8.56
CA LEU A 112 -11.89 -13.52 -9.83
C LEU A 112 -12.51 -14.93 -9.76
N ASN A 113 -13.14 -15.36 -10.86
CA ASN A 113 -13.74 -16.69 -10.93
C ASN A 113 -12.65 -17.77 -10.78
N GLY A 114 -12.93 -18.82 -10.00
CA GLY A 114 -11.98 -19.91 -9.75
C GLY A 114 -10.89 -19.61 -8.72
N SER A 115 -10.86 -18.42 -8.12
CA SER A 115 -9.94 -18.12 -7.00
C SER A 115 -10.39 -18.77 -5.69
N GLN A 116 -9.42 -19.31 -4.95
CA GLN A 116 -9.57 -19.70 -3.53
C GLN A 116 -8.98 -18.58 -2.66
N ASN A 117 -9.56 -18.38 -1.48
CA ASN A 117 -9.04 -17.45 -0.47
C ASN A 117 -8.06 -18.16 0.45
#